data_AF-A0A7X0VBF7-F1
#
_entry.id   AF-A0A7X0VBF7-F1
#
_cell.length_a   1.000
_cell.length_b   1.000
_cell.length_c   1.000
_cell.angle_alpha   90.00
_cell.angle_beta   90.00
_cell.angle_gamma   90.00
#
_symmetry.space_group_name_H-M   'P 1'
#
loop_
_entity.id
_entity.type
_entity.pdbx_description
1 polymer ?
#
loop_
_entity_poly.entity_id
_entity_poly.type
_entity_poly.pdbx_seq_one_letter_code
_entity_poly.pdbx_strand_id
1 'polypeptide(L)'
;MLSIIAVAMAGIAYVATRGQEPTEREVTTVSRKADPTPTATPSTPVKTDKEKKKPAKPQVQRGKVYVEVYNNSGITGLAGRIATQATDAGWQVVGSDNWYGTIPTSTVYYPQRLKAAGKMLALDLGIQRVMPAVDGPMRLDRLTVVLTADAA
;
A
#
# COMPACT_ATOMS: atom_id res chain seq x y z
N MET A 1 -53.40 10.91 11.92
CA MET A 1 -53.19 10.00 13.06
C MET A 1 -53.24 8.57 12.55
N LEU A 2 -52.20 7.79 12.90
CA LEU A 2 -52.15 6.32 13.01
C LEU A 2 -52.43 5.48 11.74
N SER A 3 -51.36 4.95 11.17
CA SER A 3 -51.35 3.55 10.75
C SER A 3 -50.29 2.81 11.59
N ILE A 4 -50.78 1.84 12.35
CA ILE A 4 -50.11 0.99 13.33
C ILE A 4 -49.71 -0.27 12.55
N ILE A 5 -48.48 -0.78 12.65
CA ILE A 5 -48.17 -2.06 13.30
C ILE A 5 -46.64 -2.18 13.37
N ALA A 6 -46.16 -2.29 14.60
CA ALA A 6 -44.84 -2.78 14.96
C ALA A 6 -44.89 -4.31 15.11
N VAL A 7 -43.90 -5.03 14.60
CA VAL A 7 -43.43 -6.37 15.05
C VAL A 7 -41.93 -6.43 14.70
N ALA A 8 -40.99 -6.19 15.62
CA ALA A 8 -40.47 -7.08 16.66
C ALA A 8 -39.59 -8.25 16.13
N MET A 9 -38.26 -8.12 16.34
CA MET A 9 -37.29 -9.08 16.90
C MET A 9 -37.23 -10.57 16.45
N ALA A 10 -35.97 -11.04 16.28
CA ALA A 10 -35.42 -12.37 16.65
C ALA A 10 -35.05 -13.42 15.55
N GLY A 11 -33.73 -13.51 15.27
CA GLY A 11 -32.87 -14.71 15.36
C GLY A 11 -33.23 -16.05 14.69
N ILE A 12 -32.42 -16.45 13.68
CA ILE A 12 -32.09 -17.85 13.34
C ILE A 12 -30.61 -17.89 12.89
N ALA A 13 -29.64 -18.06 13.80
CA ALA A 13 -28.93 -19.31 14.10
C ALA A 13 -28.23 -19.95 12.86
N TYR A 14 -26.91 -19.80 12.67
CA TYR A 14 -25.87 -20.67 13.24
C TYR A 14 -26.04 -22.20 12.97
N VAL A 15 -26.57 -22.62 11.81
CA VAL A 15 -26.72 -24.07 11.50
C VAL A 15 -26.32 -24.39 10.06
N ALA A 16 -25.01 -24.36 9.76
CA ALA A 16 -24.47 -24.96 8.53
C ALA A 16 -23.10 -25.64 8.70
N THR A 17 -22.58 -25.80 9.92
CA THR A 17 -21.24 -26.38 10.17
C THR A 17 -21.21 -27.44 11.27
N ARG A 18 -22.28 -28.22 11.47
CA ARG A 18 -22.24 -29.37 12.38
C ARG A 18 -22.97 -30.59 11.81
N GLY A 19 -22.19 -31.63 11.52
CA GLY A 19 -22.67 -33.01 11.59
C GLY A 19 -22.54 -33.81 10.30
N GLN A 20 -21.36 -34.40 10.06
CA GLN A 20 -21.23 -35.80 9.65
C GLN A 20 -19.77 -36.27 9.76
N GLU A 21 -19.44 -36.92 10.88
CA GLU A 21 -18.38 -37.93 10.99
C GLU A 21 -19.06 -39.33 11.01
N PRO A 22 -18.34 -40.45 11.15
CA PRO A 22 -17.59 -41.21 10.15
C PRO A 22 -18.17 -42.63 9.98
N THR A 23 -18.05 -43.26 8.80
CA THR A 23 -18.36 -44.70 8.64
C THR A 23 -17.24 -45.42 7.93
N GLU A 24 -16.43 -46.07 8.75
CA GLU A 24 -15.54 -47.17 8.42
C GLU A 24 -16.37 -48.38 7.96
N ARG A 25 -16.07 -48.91 6.76
CA ARG A 25 -16.37 -50.31 6.42
C ARG A 25 -15.17 -50.88 5.67
N GLU A 26 -14.39 -51.59 6.46
CA GLU A 26 -13.45 -52.63 6.06
C GLU A 26 -14.14 -53.64 5.13
N VAL A 27 -13.55 -53.89 3.95
CA VAL A 27 -13.74 -55.16 3.24
C VAL A 27 -12.36 -55.69 2.83
N THR A 28 -12.11 -56.85 3.39
CA THR A 28 -11.01 -57.81 3.29
C THR A 28 -10.57 -58.15 1.85
N THR A 29 -9.24 -58.14 1.66
CA THR A 29 -8.41 -59.10 0.89
C THR A 29 -8.91 -59.72 -0.43
N VAL A 30 -8.18 -59.44 -1.52
CA VAL A 30 -7.67 -60.49 -2.44
C VAL A 30 -6.24 -60.14 -2.88
N SER A 31 -5.32 -61.04 -2.56
CA SER A 31 -3.93 -61.09 -3.04
C SER A 31 -3.89 -61.61 -4.48
N ARG A 32 -3.17 -60.95 -5.41
CA ARG A 32 -2.26 -61.59 -6.40
C ARG A 32 -1.68 -60.67 -7.50
N LYS A 33 -0.35 -60.74 -7.59
CA LYS A 33 0.47 -61.05 -8.78
C LYS A 33 0.94 -59.89 -9.68
N ALA A 34 2.24 -59.62 -9.52
CA ALA A 34 3.30 -59.34 -10.51
C ALA A 34 2.98 -58.67 -11.87
N ASP A 35 3.73 -57.58 -12.12
CA ASP A 35 4.34 -57.05 -13.35
C ASP A 35 4.15 -57.84 -14.68
N PRO A 36 4.08 -57.15 -15.85
CA PRO A 36 5.18 -56.28 -16.30
C PRO A 36 4.80 -54.95 -16.98
N THR A 37 5.81 -54.09 -17.02
CA THR A 37 5.96 -52.86 -17.83
C THR A 37 5.84 -53.13 -19.35
N PRO A 38 5.29 -52.17 -20.11
CA PRO A 38 6.00 -51.74 -21.32
C PRO A 38 6.04 -50.20 -21.51
N THR A 39 7.27 -49.70 -21.62
CA THR A 39 7.83 -48.80 -22.65
C THR A 39 6.95 -47.76 -23.37
N ALA A 40 7.32 -46.51 -23.11
CA ALA A 40 7.44 -45.33 -23.99
C ALA A 40 6.21 -44.73 -24.69
N THR A 41 5.87 -43.51 -24.25
CA THR A 41 5.53 -42.42 -25.18
C THR A 41 6.31 -41.18 -24.74
N PRO A 42 7.12 -40.55 -25.60
CA PRO A 42 7.79 -39.29 -25.28
C PRO A 42 6.72 -38.21 -25.17
N SER A 43 6.42 -37.79 -23.94
CA SER A 43 5.63 -36.58 -23.72
C SER A 43 6.50 -35.39 -24.10
N THR A 44 6.11 -34.73 -25.16
CA THR A 44 6.68 -33.50 -25.72
C THR A 44 7.01 -32.52 -24.59
N PRO A 45 8.21 -31.93 -24.53
CA PRO A 45 8.46 -30.85 -23.57
C PRO A 45 7.53 -29.68 -23.96
N VAL A 46 6.57 -29.40 -23.09
CA VAL A 46 5.79 -28.16 -23.13
C VAL A 46 6.81 -27.04 -23.12
N LYS A 47 6.94 -26.35 -24.26
CA LYS A 47 7.70 -25.11 -24.36
C LYS A 47 7.10 -24.18 -23.32
N THR A 48 7.76 -24.04 -22.19
CA THR A 48 7.46 -23.01 -21.21
C THR A 48 7.82 -21.72 -21.92
N ASP A 49 6.80 -21.01 -22.43
CA ASP A 49 6.95 -19.64 -22.85
C ASP A 49 7.58 -18.88 -21.68
N LYS A 50 8.87 -18.57 -21.82
CA LYS A 50 9.57 -17.62 -20.98
C LYS A 50 8.96 -16.27 -21.29
N GLU A 51 7.80 -16.00 -20.71
CA GLU A 51 7.25 -14.66 -20.63
C GLU A 51 8.31 -13.82 -19.91
N LYS A 52 8.96 -12.94 -20.67
CA LYS A 52 9.96 -12.00 -20.17
C LYS A 52 9.26 -11.13 -19.11
N LYS A 53 9.40 -11.51 -17.84
CA LYS A 53 8.99 -10.67 -16.70
C LYS A 53 9.60 -9.29 -16.91
N LYS A 54 8.74 -8.31 -17.18
CA LYS A 54 9.11 -6.89 -17.23
C LYS A 54 9.84 -6.55 -15.93
N PRO A 55 10.97 -5.83 -15.98
CA PRO A 55 11.68 -5.44 -14.77
C PRO A 55 10.72 -4.71 -13.81
N ALA A 56 10.61 -5.21 -12.58
CA ALA A 56 9.83 -4.56 -11.55
C ALA A 56 10.42 -3.17 -11.30
N LYS A 57 9.59 -2.13 -11.30
CA LYS A 57 10.05 -0.78 -10.94
C LYS A 57 10.58 -0.82 -9.51
N PRO A 58 11.71 -0.17 -9.21
CA PRO A 58 12.20 -0.07 -7.84
C PRO A 58 11.09 0.49 -6.94
N GLN A 59 10.72 -0.28 -5.91
CA GLN A 59 9.76 0.16 -4.92
C GLN A 59 10.41 1.24 -4.03
N VAL A 60 9.69 2.32 -3.79
CA VAL A 60 10.12 3.39 -2.88
C VAL A 60 10.14 2.84 -1.46
N GLN A 61 11.28 2.91 -0.80
CA GLN A 61 11.43 2.54 0.60
C GLN A 61 11.28 3.81 1.44
N ARG A 62 10.05 4.09 1.91
CA ARG A 62 9.68 5.34 2.61
C ARG A 62 10.65 5.69 3.75
N GLY A 63 10.95 4.72 4.62
CA GLY A 63 11.84 4.91 5.78
C GLY A 63 13.32 5.13 5.44
N LYS A 64 13.72 5.13 4.16
CA LYS A 64 15.06 5.52 3.71
C LYS A 64 15.12 6.89 3.05
N VAL A 65 13.99 7.59 2.97
CA VAL A 65 13.87 8.89 2.33
C VAL A 65 13.60 9.94 3.39
N TYR A 66 14.53 10.88 3.50
CA TYR A 66 14.39 12.02 4.39
C TYR A 66 13.36 13.00 3.85
N VAL A 67 12.56 13.56 4.76
CA VAL A 67 11.51 14.53 4.47
C VAL A 67 11.65 15.71 5.42
N GLU A 68 11.63 16.92 4.89
CA GLU A 68 11.42 18.14 5.66
C GLU A 68 10.04 18.71 5.36
N VAL A 69 9.34 19.18 6.39
CA VAL A 69 7.99 19.72 6.27
C VAL A 69 7.97 21.17 6.72
N TYR A 70 7.59 22.06 5.82
CA TYR A 70 7.59 23.50 6.09
C TYR A 70 6.19 24.09 6.05
N ASN A 71 5.95 25.08 6.90
CA ASN A 71 4.72 25.86 6.95
C ASN A 71 4.86 27.19 6.22
N ASN A 72 3.96 27.47 5.29
CA ASN A 72 3.81 28.74 4.57
C ASN A 72 2.37 29.30 4.67
N SER A 73 1.57 28.80 5.62
CA SER A 73 0.13 29.10 5.76
C SER A 73 -0.22 30.12 6.84
N GLY A 74 0.68 30.38 7.79
CA GLY A 74 0.39 31.15 9.02
C GLY A 74 -0.37 30.36 10.11
N ILE A 75 -0.78 29.11 9.84
CA ILE A 75 -1.49 28.26 10.80
C ILE A 75 -0.50 27.62 11.75
N THR A 76 -0.62 27.90 13.05
CA THR A 76 0.31 27.38 14.06
C THR A 76 0.24 25.86 14.17
N GLY A 77 1.40 25.20 14.13
CA GLY A 77 1.51 23.75 14.29
C GLY A 77 1.17 22.91 13.05
N LEU A 78 0.82 23.53 11.92
CA LEU A 78 0.46 22.80 10.69
C LEU A 78 1.58 21.84 10.24
N ALA A 79 2.81 22.34 10.12
CA ALA A 79 3.94 21.51 9.71
C ALA A 79 4.20 20.34 10.67
N GLY A 80 4.03 20.53 11.97
CA GLY A 80 4.19 19.45 12.96
C GLY A 80 3.12 18.36 12.83
N ARG A 81 1.87 18.74 12.56
CA ARG A 81 0.77 17.77 12.33
C ARG A 81 1.01 16.95 11.08
N ILE A 82 1.35 17.59 9.96
CA ILE A 82 1.62 16.90 8.70
C ILE A 82 2.93 16.09 8.76
N ALA A 83 3.94 16.56 9.49
CA ALA A 83 5.13 15.77 9.79
C ALA A 83 4.78 14.48 10.53
N THR A 84 3.90 14.54 11.53
CA THR A 84 3.42 13.36 12.25
C THR A 84 2.70 12.39 11.30
N GLN A 85 1.81 12.89 10.45
CA GLN A 85 1.14 12.07 9.43
C GLN A 85 2.13 11.40 8.46
N ALA A 86 3.18 12.12 8.02
CA ALA A 86 4.21 11.55 7.18
C ALA A 86 5.00 10.44 7.92
N THR A 87 5.34 10.65 9.18
CA THR A 87 5.98 9.64 10.03
C THR A 87 5.10 8.41 10.21
N ASP A 88 3.80 8.59 10.46
CA ASP A 88 2.82 7.48 10.59
C ASP A 88 2.68 6.69 9.29
N ALA A 89 2.83 7.36 8.13
CA ALA A 89 2.89 6.71 6.83
C ALA A 89 4.24 5.99 6.56
N GLY A 90 5.22 6.10 7.47
CA GLY A 90 6.51 5.42 7.43
C GLY A 90 7.63 6.24 6.79
N TRP A 91 7.47 7.55 6.62
CA TRP A 91 8.51 8.44 6.10
C TRP A 91 9.47 8.89 7.21
N GLN A 92 10.73 9.09 6.84
CA GLN A 92 11.71 9.62 7.78
C GLN A 92 11.69 11.15 7.78
N VAL A 93 10.86 11.73 8.65
CA VAL A 93 10.82 13.18 8.82
C VAL A 93 12.02 13.62 9.66
N VAL A 94 12.84 14.51 9.09
CA VAL A 94 14.10 14.98 9.71
C VAL A 94 13.99 16.39 10.26
N GLY A 95 12.90 17.09 9.98
CA GLY A 95 12.64 18.43 10.51
C GLY A 95 11.31 18.99 10.07
N SER A 96 10.81 19.93 10.87
CA SER A 96 9.65 20.76 10.55
C SER A 96 9.90 22.20 10.95
N ASP A 97 9.64 23.16 10.06
CA ASP A 97 9.89 24.58 10.31
C ASP A 97 8.95 25.47 9.47
N ASN A 98 9.19 26.77 9.41
CA ASN A 98 8.50 27.72 8.55
C ASN A 98 9.27 27.93 7.24
N TRP A 99 8.53 28.08 6.14
CA TRP A 99 9.09 28.46 4.84
C TRP A 99 9.05 29.98 4.66
N TYR A 100 10.16 30.55 4.23
CA TYR A 100 10.26 31.97 3.88
C TYR A 100 10.15 32.16 2.36
N GLY A 101 9.13 32.90 1.94
CA GLY A 101 8.78 33.11 0.53
C GLY A 101 7.30 32.84 0.28
N THR A 102 6.88 32.89 -0.98
CA THR A 102 5.47 32.68 -1.37
C THR A 102 5.35 31.45 -2.26
N ILE A 103 4.65 30.43 -1.77
CA ILE A 103 4.23 29.27 -2.55
C ILE A 103 2.70 29.37 -2.77
N PRO A 104 2.18 29.19 -3.99
CA PRO A 104 0.76 29.41 -4.27
C PRO A 104 -0.18 28.29 -3.75
N THR A 105 0.34 27.09 -3.51
CA THR A 105 -0.42 25.92 -3.04
C THR A 105 0.52 24.88 -2.44
N SER A 106 0.01 24.01 -1.57
CA SER A 106 0.81 22.96 -0.94
C SER A 106 1.52 22.11 -1.98
N THR A 107 2.83 21.97 -1.85
CA THR A 107 3.68 21.36 -2.89
C THR A 107 4.73 20.44 -2.28
N VAL A 108 4.89 19.26 -2.89
CA VAL A 108 6.03 18.38 -2.62
C VAL A 108 7.14 18.64 -3.64
N TYR A 109 8.29 19.09 -3.16
CA TYR A 109 9.49 19.28 -3.94
C TYR A 109 10.43 18.08 -3.85
N TYR A 110 10.98 17.66 -4.99
CA TYR A 110 11.85 16.48 -5.07
C TYR A 110 13.12 16.75 -5.89
N PRO A 111 14.30 16.28 -5.44
CA PRO A 111 15.46 16.17 -6.32
C PRO A 111 15.23 15.06 -7.36
N GLN A 112 15.86 15.15 -8.53
CA GLN A 112 15.60 14.21 -9.65
C GLN A 112 15.70 12.73 -9.25
N ARG A 113 16.66 12.38 -8.39
CA ARG A 113 16.85 11.00 -7.88
C ARG A 113 15.68 10.49 -7.01
N LEU A 114 14.90 11.39 -6.40
CA LEU A 114 13.79 11.06 -5.50
C LEU A 114 12.41 11.32 -6.12
N LYS A 115 12.31 11.52 -7.44
CA LYS A 115 11.03 11.80 -8.12
C LYS A 115 9.92 10.79 -7.81
N ALA A 116 10.24 9.50 -7.77
CA ALA A 116 9.28 8.46 -7.43
C ALA A 116 8.80 8.58 -5.97
N ALA A 117 9.73 8.88 -5.06
CA ALA A 117 9.43 9.07 -3.65
C ALA A 117 8.58 10.34 -3.40
N GLY A 118 8.91 11.45 -4.05
CA GLY A 118 8.15 12.70 -3.94
C GLY A 118 6.69 12.52 -4.39
N LYS A 119 6.45 11.78 -5.47
CA LYS A 119 5.08 11.45 -5.92
C LYS A 119 4.33 10.56 -4.93
N MET A 120 5.02 9.58 -4.34
CA MET A 120 4.41 8.70 -3.35
C MET A 120 4.06 9.46 -2.07
N LEU A 121 4.96 10.30 -1.58
CA LEU A 121 4.71 11.16 -0.41
C LEU A 121 3.52 12.09 -0.66
N ALA A 122 3.43 12.67 -1.86
CA ALA A 122 2.31 13.52 -2.23
C ALA A 122 0.97 12.77 -2.18
N LEU A 123 0.92 11.52 -2.64
CA LEU A 123 -0.27 10.67 -2.51
C LEU A 123 -0.59 10.34 -1.06
N ASP A 124 0.42 10.01 -0.26
CA ASP A 124 0.25 9.67 1.17
C ASP A 124 -0.28 10.86 1.99
N LEU A 125 0.09 12.09 1.61
CA LEU A 125 -0.32 13.33 2.28
C LEU A 125 -1.54 14.01 1.64
N GLY A 126 -2.05 13.50 0.51
CA GLY A 126 -3.14 14.14 -0.22
C GLY A 126 -2.76 15.45 -0.93
N ILE A 127 -1.46 15.68 -1.15
CA ILE A 127 -0.96 16.88 -1.83
C ILE A 127 -0.96 16.64 -3.34
N GLN A 128 -1.62 17.50 -4.10
CA GLN A 128 -1.78 17.31 -5.55
C GLN A 128 -0.54 17.77 -6.35
N ARG A 129 0.16 18.80 -5.85
CA ARG A 129 1.25 19.44 -6.60
C ARG A 129 2.60 18.84 -6.23
N VAL A 130 3.34 18.43 -7.26
CA VAL A 130 4.65 17.82 -7.11
C VAL A 130 5.62 18.45 -8.11
N MET A 131 6.71 19.05 -7.63
CA MET A 131 7.62 19.87 -8.45
C MET A 131 9.09 19.46 -8.23
N PRO A 132 9.99 19.67 -9.21
CA PRO A 132 11.42 19.54 -8.98
C PRO A 132 11.89 20.52 -7.90
N ALA A 133 12.77 20.06 -7.01
CA ALA A 133 13.46 20.92 -6.06
C ALA A 133 14.42 21.86 -6.81
N VAL A 134 14.50 23.11 -6.33
CA VAL A 134 15.39 24.14 -6.87
C VAL A 134 16.59 24.33 -5.96
N ASP A 135 17.75 24.58 -6.55
CA ASP A 135 18.97 24.89 -5.80
C ASP A 135 18.82 26.17 -4.97
N GLY A 136 19.43 26.17 -3.78
CA GLY A 136 19.40 27.30 -2.85
C GLY A 136 18.57 26.98 -1.60
N PRO A 137 17.26 27.29 -1.59
CA PRO A 137 16.43 27.17 -0.39
C PRO A 137 16.07 25.72 -0.04
N MET A 138 16.23 24.78 -0.98
CA MET A 138 15.92 23.36 -0.78
C MET A 138 17.19 22.52 -0.76
N ARG A 139 17.16 21.45 0.05
CA ARG A 139 18.24 20.46 0.08
C ARG A 139 17.98 19.41 -0.99
N LEU A 140 18.95 19.17 -1.87
CA LEU A 140 18.82 18.17 -2.95
C LEU A 140 19.02 16.72 -2.48
N ASP A 141 19.24 16.50 -1.19
CA ASP A 141 19.42 15.17 -0.62
C ASP A 141 18.14 14.52 -0.07
N ARG A 142 17.05 15.28 0.01
CA ARG A 142 15.79 14.91 0.69
C ARG A 142 14.58 15.47 -0.03
N LEU A 143 13.38 15.08 0.41
CA LEU A 143 12.13 15.69 -0.04
C LEU A 143 11.83 16.91 0.81
N THR A 144 11.27 17.95 0.19
CA THR A 144 10.83 19.17 0.87
C THR A 144 9.34 19.34 0.62
N VAL A 145 8.53 19.35 1.68
CA VAL A 145 7.10 19.62 1.61
C VAL A 145 6.89 21.05 2.09
N VAL A 146 6.21 21.89 1.30
CA VAL A 146 5.82 23.23 1.73
C VAL A 146 4.31 23.31 1.74
N LEU A 147 3.74 23.65 2.89
CA LEU A 147 2.31 23.62 3.16
C LEU A 147 1.73 25.02 3.16
N THR A 148 0.64 25.22 2.44
CA THR A 148 -0.18 26.44 2.52
C THR A 148 -1.50 26.13 3.23
N ALA A 149 -2.40 27.11 3.32
CA ALA A 149 -3.65 26.98 4.07
C ALA A 149 -4.62 25.92 3.52
N ASP A 150 -4.38 25.44 2.29
CA ASP A 150 -5.12 24.35 1.63
C ASP A 150 -4.84 22.95 2.21
N ALA A 151 -3.78 22.79 3.00
CA ALA A 151 -3.44 21.52 3.66
C ALA A 151 -3.87 21.44 5.14
N ALA A 152 -4.68 22.40 5.60
CA ALA A 152 -5.16 22.50 6.97
C ALA A 152 -6.36 21.60 7.27
#